data_AF-A0AAW8U444-F1
#
_entry.id   AF-A0AAW8U444-F1
#
_cell.length_a   1.000
_cell.length_b   1.000
_cell.length_c   1.000
_cell.angle_alpha   90.00
_cell.angle_beta   90.00
_cell.angle_gamma   90.00
#
_symmetry.space_group_name_H-M   'P 1'
#
loop_
_entity.id
_entity.type
_entity.pdbx_description
1 polymer ?
#
loop_
_entity_poly.entity_id
_entity_poly.type
_entity_poly.pdbx_seq_one_letter_code
_entity_poly.pdbx_strand_id
1 'polypeptide(L)'
;MIFPDLEFKDSYKKPRIVREINKFTLGQRAHVVSGYLLDGKSHRMLETEVLNITKKGFHAMNILHYYGLTAPYKGFYANTPLNTAISELRIFGDMEHSVIADLLERANDILVEKEVQELLNINRKTYKQLFELSKEHPNVIDYGKVVEVKQGLKNKYTTSELVEETSDRIILDNDFERIRIEQKYYGNIGEELVMKYYTEKIIDKLGDTVEAKAFIDEMEYTGKTHGKGYDVVAWDVDSLSTDSPSKIYIEVKSSLSKKSDTPFYISRNELMAGMKLGSQFRIGRVFNLGEKKPKYFELAPFKKVLFGRDFNEEVNKVFISQPINYRISGFKG
;
A
#
# COMPACT_ATOMS: atom_id res chain seq x y z
N MET A 1 -4.45 21.98 24.09
CA MET A 1 -4.20 21.19 25.33
C MET A 1 -2.81 20.59 25.17
N ILE A 2 -1.97 20.52 26.21
CA ILE A 2 -0.60 20.00 26.04
C ILE A 2 -0.63 18.50 26.34
N PHE A 3 -0.21 17.68 25.37
CA PHE A 3 -0.08 16.24 25.55
C PHE A 3 0.99 15.95 26.62
N PRO A 4 0.69 15.16 27.67
CA PRO A 4 1.65 14.89 28.74
C PRO A 4 2.86 14.06 28.28
N ASP A 5 3.96 14.12 29.05
CA ASP A 5 5.18 13.35 28.76
C ASP A 5 5.02 11.85 29.00
N LEU A 6 5.31 11.04 27.98
CA LEU A 6 5.16 9.59 28.02
C LEU A 6 5.94 8.92 29.17
N GLU A 7 5.29 7.99 29.87
CA GLU A 7 5.84 7.35 31.07
C GLU A 7 6.29 5.91 30.81
N PHE A 8 7.58 5.70 30.56
CA PHE A 8 8.15 4.37 30.35
C PHE A 8 8.75 3.79 31.65
N LYS A 9 8.06 2.85 32.30
CA LYS A 9 8.66 2.12 33.44
C LYS A 9 9.57 0.99 32.95
N ASP A 10 10.75 0.86 33.56
CA ASP A 10 11.74 -0.18 33.21
C ASP A 10 11.19 -1.60 33.26
N SER A 11 10.18 -1.85 34.09
CA SER A 11 9.46 -3.12 34.15
C SER A 11 8.85 -3.55 32.82
N TYR A 12 8.46 -2.60 31.95
CA TYR A 12 7.82 -2.85 30.66
C TYR A 12 8.82 -3.09 29.53
N LYS A 13 10.11 -2.78 29.75
CA LYS A 13 11.23 -3.17 28.88
C LYS A 13 11.72 -4.61 29.15
N LYS A 14 11.18 -5.28 30.18
CA LYS A 14 11.57 -6.66 30.51
C LYS A 14 11.17 -7.63 29.37
N PRO A 15 12.03 -8.60 29.00
CA PRO A 15 11.76 -9.56 27.92
C PRO A 15 10.47 -10.36 28.06
N ARG A 16 9.97 -10.54 29.29
CA ARG A 16 8.69 -11.20 29.58
C ARG A 16 7.50 -10.37 29.08
N ILE A 17 7.50 -9.07 29.32
CA ILE A 17 6.40 -8.17 28.92
C ILE A 17 6.41 -7.95 27.41
N VAL A 18 7.60 -7.77 26.82
CA VAL A 18 7.74 -7.67 25.36
C VAL A 18 7.22 -8.95 24.67
N ARG A 19 7.55 -10.13 25.21
CA ARG A 19 7.00 -11.42 24.73
C ARG A 19 5.48 -11.52 24.89
N GLU A 20 4.91 -10.91 25.92
CA GLU A 20 3.46 -10.90 26.15
C GLU A 20 2.75 -10.01 25.12
N ILE A 21 3.32 -8.84 24.82
CA ILE A 21 2.77 -7.87 23.85
C ILE A 21 2.85 -8.39 22.42
N ASN A 22 3.94 -9.07 22.07
CA ASN A 22 4.13 -9.66 20.75
C ASN A 22 3.15 -10.81 20.41
N LYS A 23 2.31 -11.24 21.36
CA LYS A 23 1.19 -12.14 21.09
C LYS A 23 0.04 -11.45 20.35
N PHE A 24 0.00 -10.12 20.38
CA PHE A 24 -1.04 -9.31 19.75
C PHE A 24 -0.52 -8.69 18.46
N THR A 25 -1.37 -8.70 17.43
CA THR A 25 -1.02 -8.11 16.13
C THR A 25 -0.82 -6.61 16.27
N LEU A 26 -0.14 -6.00 15.29
CA LEU A 26 0.02 -4.55 15.28
C LEU A 26 -1.33 -3.83 15.18
N GLY A 27 -2.29 -4.38 14.44
CA GLY A 27 -3.67 -3.86 14.36
C GLY A 27 -4.42 -3.91 15.70
N GLN A 28 -4.30 -5.03 16.43
CA GLN A 28 -4.89 -5.13 17.78
C GLN A 28 -4.29 -4.10 18.74
N ARG A 29 -2.96 -3.91 18.70
CA ARG A 29 -2.28 -2.89 19.50
C ARG A 29 -2.73 -1.47 19.11
N ALA A 30 -2.87 -1.21 17.81
CA ALA A 30 -3.36 0.05 17.28
C ALA A 30 -4.78 0.38 17.78
N HIS A 31 -5.72 -0.55 17.70
CA HIS A 31 -7.08 -0.33 18.22
C HIS A 31 -7.15 -0.19 19.76
N VAL A 32 -6.25 -0.86 20.49
CA VAL A 32 -6.13 -0.65 21.95
C VAL A 32 -5.70 0.79 22.26
N VAL A 33 -4.66 1.30 21.57
CA VAL A 33 -4.16 2.67 21.73
C VAL A 33 -5.21 3.69 21.29
N SER A 34 -5.82 3.49 20.13
CA SER A 34 -6.87 4.35 19.57
C SER A 34 -8.09 4.43 20.50
N GLY A 35 -8.63 3.30 20.95
CA GLY A 35 -9.79 3.30 21.84
C GLY A 35 -9.48 3.87 23.23
N TYR A 36 -8.21 3.85 23.66
CA TYR A 36 -7.82 4.48 24.91
C TYR A 36 -7.72 6.01 24.79
N LEU A 37 -7.07 6.50 23.73
CA LEU A 37 -6.80 7.93 23.53
C LEU A 37 -8.04 8.69 23.03
N LEU A 38 -8.79 8.12 22.09
CA LEU A 38 -9.96 8.75 21.46
C LEU A 38 -11.25 8.37 22.19
N ASP A 39 -11.51 7.08 22.41
CA ASP A 39 -12.82 6.69 22.96
C ASP A 39 -12.86 6.71 24.51
N GLY A 40 -11.72 6.93 25.17
CA GLY A 40 -11.62 6.87 26.62
C GLY A 40 -12.02 5.51 27.20
N LYS A 41 -11.85 4.42 26.44
CA LYS A 41 -12.25 3.08 26.88
C LYS A 41 -11.40 2.61 28.06
N SER A 42 -12.03 1.83 28.95
CA SER A 42 -11.29 1.18 30.04
C SER A 42 -10.46 0.01 29.53
N HIS A 43 -9.39 -0.37 30.24
CA HIS A 43 -8.58 -1.54 29.87
C HIS A 43 -9.42 -2.81 29.69
N ARG A 44 -10.46 -2.98 30.50
CA ARG A 44 -11.37 -4.13 30.42
C ARG A 44 -12.23 -4.12 29.16
N MET A 45 -12.71 -2.95 28.74
CA MET A 45 -13.44 -2.78 27.49
C MET A 45 -12.54 -3.07 26.29
N LEU A 46 -11.33 -2.50 26.28
CA LEU A 46 -10.34 -2.74 25.22
C LEU A 46 -9.97 -4.23 25.12
N GLU A 47 -9.80 -4.91 26.24
CA GLU A 47 -9.49 -6.34 26.25
C GLU A 47 -10.63 -7.20 25.68
N THR A 48 -11.88 -6.82 25.95
CA THR A 48 -13.06 -7.56 25.49
C THR A 48 -13.38 -7.26 24.02
N GLU A 49 -13.39 -5.98 23.64
CA GLU A 49 -13.83 -5.52 22.31
C GLU A 49 -12.75 -5.66 21.24
N VAL A 50 -11.47 -5.47 21.61
CA VAL A 50 -10.35 -5.44 20.66
C VAL A 50 -9.54 -6.73 20.70
N LEU A 51 -9.21 -7.20 21.90
CA LEU A 51 -8.37 -8.40 22.06
C LEU A 51 -9.19 -9.69 22.09
N ASN A 52 -10.51 -9.58 22.23
CA ASN A 52 -11.46 -10.70 22.35
C ASN A 52 -11.11 -11.65 23.50
N ILE A 53 -10.66 -11.08 24.62
CA ILE A 53 -10.26 -11.81 25.83
C ILE A 53 -11.20 -11.42 26.98
N THR A 54 -11.80 -12.41 27.62
CA THR A 54 -12.62 -12.24 28.83
C THR A 54 -11.76 -12.27 30.09
N LYS A 55 -10.88 -11.26 30.28
CA LYS A 55 -10.05 -11.14 31.49
C LYS A 55 -10.03 -9.70 32.02
N LYS A 56 -9.33 -9.52 33.16
CA LYS A 56 -9.40 -8.35 34.04
C LYS A 56 -8.78 -7.06 33.47
N GLY A 57 -8.44 -6.99 32.18
CA GLY A 57 -7.86 -5.78 31.53
C GLY A 57 -6.33 -5.71 31.59
N PHE A 58 -5.66 -6.79 31.97
CA PHE A 58 -4.20 -6.80 32.16
C PHE A 58 -3.42 -6.69 30.85
N HIS A 59 -3.90 -7.31 29.77
CA HIS A 59 -3.19 -7.30 28.49
C HIS A 59 -3.30 -5.94 27.81
N ALA A 60 -4.49 -5.34 27.81
CA ALA A 60 -4.68 -3.98 27.31
C ALA A 60 -3.84 -2.96 28.11
N MET A 61 -3.79 -3.09 29.45
CA MET A 61 -2.93 -2.25 30.29
C MET A 61 -1.44 -2.41 29.95
N ASN A 62 -0.98 -3.65 29.75
CA ASN A 62 0.42 -3.91 29.41
C ASN A 62 0.80 -3.33 28.03
N ILE A 63 -0.12 -3.37 27.05
CA ILE A 63 0.08 -2.74 25.74
C ILE A 63 0.20 -1.22 25.89
N LEU A 64 -0.68 -0.58 26.66
CA LEU A 64 -0.66 0.88 26.85
C LEU A 64 0.63 1.34 27.54
N HIS A 65 1.02 0.67 28.63
CA HIS A 65 2.25 0.99 29.35
C HIS A 65 3.53 0.76 28.51
N TYR A 66 3.50 -0.15 27.55
CA TYR A 66 4.63 -0.35 26.63
C TYR A 66 4.86 0.85 25.72
N TYR A 67 3.79 1.56 25.35
CA TYR A 67 3.86 2.82 24.60
C TYR A 67 3.91 4.05 25.51
N GLY A 68 4.13 3.88 26.82
CA GLY A 68 4.23 5.00 27.77
C GLY A 68 2.89 5.64 28.14
N LEU A 69 1.76 5.04 27.76
CA LEU A 69 0.42 5.57 28.00
C LEU A 69 -0.12 5.09 29.35
N THR A 70 -0.23 6.01 30.31
CA THR A 70 -0.81 5.80 31.64
C THR A 70 -2.18 6.49 31.81
N ALA A 71 -2.69 6.57 33.04
CA ALA A 71 -4.03 7.08 33.33
C ALA A 71 -4.35 8.50 32.77
N PRO A 72 -3.42 9.48 32.74
CA PRO A 72 -3.70 10.82 32.23
C PRO A 72 -4.06 10.88 30.74
N TYR A 73 -3.67 9.87 29.96
CA TYR A 73 -3.89 9.84 28.51
C TYR A 73 -5.26 9.32 28.12
N LYS A 74 -6.00 8.72 29.06
CA LYS A 74 -7.30 8.12 28.80
C LYS A 74 -8.29 9.18 28.33
N GLY A 75 -8.74 9.06 27.08
CA GLY A 75 -9.68 10.00 26.47
C GLY A 75 -9.10 11.40 26.27
N PHE A 76 -7.76 11.54 26.26
CA PHE A 76 -7.10 12.84 26.07
C PHE A 76 -7.55 13.51 24.76
N TYR A 77 -7.80 12.71 23.73
CA TYR A 77 -8.27 13.16 22.42
C TYR A 77 -9.76 12.89 22.17
N ALA A 78 -10.57 12.70 23.21
CA ALA A 78 -11.95 12.25 23.04
C ALA A 78 -12.88 13.20 22.27
N ASN A 79 -12.52 14.48 22.20
CA ASN A 79 -13.23 15.48 21.40
C ASN A 79 -12.33 16.10 20.33
N THR A 80 -11.22 15.44 20.02
CA THR A 80 -10.23 15.93 19.06
C THR A 80 -10.32 15.10 17.79
N PRO A 81 -10.47 15.73 16.60
CA PRO A 81 -10.43 14.99 15.34
C PRO A 81 -9.14 14.16 15.24
N LEU A 82 -9.25 12.92 14.75
CA LEU A 82 -8.12 11.99 14.66
C LEU A 82 -6.87 12.62 14.00
N ASN A 83 -7.05 13.31 12.89
CA ASN A 83 -5.93 13.94 12.16
C ASN A 83 -5.24 15.03 12.99
N THR A 84 -6.00 15.74 13.82
CA THR A 84 -5.47 16.74 14.75
C THR A 84 -4.67 16.06 15.86
N ALA A 85 -5.18 14.96 16.43
CA ALA A 85 -4.45 14.17 17.42
C ALA A 85 -3.13 13.59 16.87
N ILE A 86 -3.14 13.08 15.64
CA ILE A 86 -1.93 12.58 14.94
C ILE A 86 -0.92 13.72 14.73
N SER A 87 -1.39 14.88 14.28
CA SER A 87 -0.52 16.04 14.03
C SER A 87 0.13 16.53 15.33
N GLU A 88 -0.65 16.63 16.42
CA GLU A 88 -0.13 17.05 17.73
C GLU A 88 0.95 16.09 18.26
N LEU A 89 0.79 14.78 18.07
CA LEU A 89 1.82 13.80 18.45
C LEU A 89 3.09 13.93 17.60
N ARG A 90 2.98 14.21 16.30
CA ARG A 90 4.14 14.36 15.41
C ARG A 90 4.94 15.63 15.68
N ILE A 91 4.33 16.68 16.25
CA ILE A 91 5.01 17.94 16.60
C ILE A 91 6.12 17.74 17.65
N PHE A 92 6.03 16.72 18.50
CA PHE A 92 7.07 16.41 19.48
C PHE A 92 8.43 16.05 18.82
N GLY A 93 8.41 15.53 17.59
CA GLY A 93 9.62 15.25 16.81
C GLY A 93 10.46 14.07 17.33
N ASP A 94 10.01 13.38 18.37
CA ASP A 94 10.63 12.16 18.90
C ASP A 94 9.97 10.87 18.37
N MET A 95 10.69 9.77 18.55
CA MET A 95 10.29 8.46 18.02
C MET A 95 9.10 7.90 18.80
N GLU A 96 9.02 8.15 20.10
CA GLU A 96 8.02 7.62 21.00
C GLU A 96 6.61 8.13 20.65
N HIS A 97 6.45 9.44 20.44
CA HIS A 97 5.19 10.04 20.02
C HIS A 97 4.86 9.69 18.55
N SER A 98 5.87 9.60 17.68
CA SER A 98 5.68 9.18 16.29
C SER A 98 5.10 7.76 16.18
N VAL A 99 5.56 6.83 17.03
CA VAL A 99 5.01 5.46 17.08
C VAL A 99 3.54 5.46 17.51
N ILE A 100 3.13 6.34 18.42
CA ILE A 100 1.72 6.45 18.83
C ILE A 100 0.88 7.04 17.69
N ALA A 101 1.39 8.04 16.98
CA ALA A 101 0.74 8.62 15.81
C ALA A 101 0.51 7.56 14.72
N ASP A 102 1.52 6.73 14.42
CA ASP A 102 1.42 5.63 13.46
C ASP A 102 0.38 4.57 13.87
N LEU A 103 0.23 4.32 15.18
CA LEU A 103 -0.79 3.41 15.70
C LEU A 103 -2.20 3.98 15.56
N LEU A 104 -2.40 5.29 15.76
CA LEU A 104 -3.68 5.95 15.53
C LEU A 104 -4.08 5.91 14.06
N GLU A 105 -3.13 6.20 13.16
CA GLU A 105 -3.35 6.12 11.71
C GLU A 105 -3.73 4.71 11.27
N ARG A 106 -3.00 3.69 11.77
CA ARG A 106 -3.28 2.28 11.47
C ARG A 106 -4.64 1.81 12.00
N ALA A 107 -5.05 2.25 13.18
CA ALA A 107 -6.36 1.88 13.73
C ALA A 107 -7.50 2.41 12.86
N ASN A 108 -7.32 3.60 12.29
CA ASN A 108 -8.27 4.20 11.36
C ASN A 108 -8.33 3.45 10.03
N ASP A 109 -7.17 3.12 9.44
CA ASP A 109 -7.10 2.32 8.21
C ASP A 109 -7.86 0.99 8.34
N ILE A 110 -7.72 0.29 9.47
CA ILE A 110 -8.39 -0.99 9.72
C ILE A 110 -9.89 -0.82 9.97
N LEU A 111 -10.32 0.25 10.66
CA LEU A 111 -11.75 0.56 10.84
C LEU A 111 -12.42 0.85 9.50
N VAL A 112 -11.77 1.68 8.66
CA VAL A 112 -12.24 1.96 7.29
C VAL A 112 -12.29 0.68 6.47
N GLU A 113 -11.28 -0.20 6.53
CA GLU A 113 -11.30 -1.48 5.84
C GLU A 113 -12.45 -2.40 6.31
N LYS A 114 -12.72 -2.45 7.61
CA LYS A 114 -13.80 -3.29 8.17
C LYS A 114 -15.19 -2.74 7.84
N GLU A 115 -15.39 -1.44 7.94
CA GLU A 115 -16.64 -0.77 7.52
C GLU A 115 -16.88 -0.96 6.02
N VAL A 116 -15.84 -0.84 5.20
CA VAL A 116 -15.91 -1.14 3.76
C VAL A 116 -16.29 -2.60 3.52
N GLN A 117 -15.73 -3.58 4.24
CA GLN A 117 -16.08 -5.00 4.09
C GLN A 117 -17.51 -5.33 4.56
N GLU A 118 -17.98 -4.73 5.65
CA GLU A 118 -19.37 -4.89 6.13
C GLU A 118 -20.38 -4.25 5.18
N LEU A 119 -20.05 -3.07 4.61
CA LEU A 119 -20.83 -2.43 3.56
C LEU A 119 -20.86 -3.26 2.26
N LEU A 120 -19.75 -3.90 1.88
CA LEU A 120 -19.66 -4.78 0.72
C LEU A 120 -20.48 -6.06 0.87
N ASN A 121 -20.52 -6.65 2.08
CA ASN A 121 -21.29 -7.86 2.36
C ASN A 121 -22.81 -7.64 2.38
N ILE A 122 -23.27 -6.43 2.72
CA ILE A 122 -24.70 -6.06 2.67
C ILE A 122 -25.14 -5.70 1.24
N ASN A 123 -24.22 -5.32 0.34
CA ASN A 123 -24.51 -4.72 -0.98
C ASN A 123 -24.47 -5.64 -2.21
N ARG A 124 -24.63 -6.97 -2.07
CA ARG A 124 -24.83 -7.87 -3.24
C ARG A 124 -26.06 -7.53 -4.10
N LYS A 125 -26.98 -6.69 -3.62
CA LYS A 125 -28.22 -6.27 -4.33
C LYS A 125 -28.11 -4.91 -5.04
N THR A 126 -26.93 -4.29 -5.06
CA THR A 126 -26.81 -2.81 -5.15
C THR A 126 -25.93 -2.33 -6.31
N TYR A 127 -25.79 -3.12 -7.38
CA TYR A 127 -25.14 -2.64 -8.61
C TYR A 127 -25.86 -1.46 -9.28
N LYS A 128 -27.13 -1.21 -8.94
CA LYS A 128 -27.97 -0.14 -9.50
C LYS A 128 -27.79 1.24 -8.82
N GLN A 129 -27.20 1.28 -7.62
CA GLN A 129 -27.00 2.53 -6.84
C GLN A 129 -25.58 3.11 -6.99
N LEU A 130 -24.58 2.27 -7.30
CA LEU A 130 -23.24 2.74 -7.71
C LEU A 130 -23.29 3.67 -8.94
N PHE A 131 -24.30 3.48 -9.81
CA PHE A 131 -24.57 4.34 -10.96
C PHE A 131 -25.20 5.70 -10.60
N GLU A 132 -25.82 5.82 -9.42
CA GLU A 132 -26.42 7.08 -8.93
C GLU A 132 -25.45 7.86 -8.00
N LEU A 133 -24.61 7.18 -7.21
CA LEU A 133 -23.58 7.80 -6.35
C LEU A 133 -22.44 8.49 -7.14
N SER A 134 -22.21 8.07 -8.40
CA SER A 134 -21.28 8.77 -9.30
C SER A 134 -21.74 10.18 -9.69
N LYS A 135 -22.99 10.56 -9.34
CA LYS A 135 -23.54 11.91 -9.57
C LYS A 135 -23.23 12.90 -8.44
N GLU A 136 -22.78 12.50 -7.26
CA GLU A 136 -22.62 13.39 -6.08
C GLU A 136 -21.16 13.70 -5.66
N HIS A 137 -20.14 13.10 -6.29
CA HIS A 137 -18.73 13.50 -6.16
C HIS A 137 -18.16 13.94 -7.53
N PRO A 138 -17.77 15.21 -7.73
CA PRO A 138 -17.42 15.73 -9.06
C PRO A 138 -16.11 15.19 -9.66
N ASN A 139 -15.35 14.35 -8.94
CA ASN A 139 -14.05 13.81 -9.41
C ASN A 139 -13.97 12.28 -9.43
N VAL A 140 -15.07 11.54 -9.22
CA VAL A 140 -15.06 10.09 -9.50
C VAL A 140 -15.09 9.92 -11.01
N ILE A 141 -13.92 9.71 -11.59
CA ILE A 141 -13.81 9.40 -13.00
C ILE A 141 -14.38 7.99 -13.19
N ASP A 142 -15.55 7.92 -13.82
CA ASP A 142 -16.07 6.69 -14.39
C ASP A 142 -15.13 6.25 -15.52
N TYR A 143 -14.12 5.46 -15.17
CA TYR A 143 -13.14 4.97 -16.11
C TYR A 143 -13.78 3.93 -17.02
N GLY A 144 -13.74 4.21 -18.32
CA GLY A 144 -13.96 3.20 -19.33
C GLY A 144 -12.79 2.21 -19.41
N LYS A 145 -12.91 1.25 -20.32
CA LYS A 145 -11.84 0.30 -20.66
C LYS A 145 -10.51 1.02 -20.90
N VAL A 146 -9.43 0.49 -20.33
CA VAL A 146 -8.07 0.98 -20.62
C VAL A 146 -7.78 0.87 -22.11
N VAL A 147 -7.16 1.92 -22.66
CA VAL A 147 -6.70 1.91 -24.05
C VAL A 147 -5.27 1.41 -24.07
N GLU A 148 -5.07 0.20 -24.61
CA GLU A 148 -3.75 -0.36 -24.84
C GLU A 148 -2.98 0.49 -25.85
N VAL A 149 -1.74 0.86 -25.52
CA VAL A 149 -0.87 1.67 -26.39
C VAL A 149 0.51 1.03 -26.53
N LYS A 150 1.25 1.40 -27.58
CA LYS A 150 2.66 0.99 -27.70
C LYS A 150 3.52 1.72 -26.66
N GLN A 151 4.57 1.06 -26.18
CA GLN A 151 5.58 1.65 -25.30
C GLN A 151 6.11 2.96 -25.89
N GLY A 152 6.12 4.02 -25.09
CA GLY A 152 6.56 5.35 -25.53
C GLY A 152 7.89 5.83 -24.94
N LEU A 153 8.56 5.03 -24.11
CA LEU A 153 9.89 5.37 -23.58
C LEU A 153 10.88 5.57 -24.74
N LYS A 154 11.31 6.81 -24.97
CA LYS A 154 12.30 7.15 -26.01
C LYS A 154 13.71 6.95 -25.45
N ASN A 155 14.58 6.25 -26.20
CA ASN A 155 16.02 6.16 -25.94
C ASN A 155 16.72 7.50 -26.23
N LYS A 156 16.41 8.56 -25.47
CA LYS A 156 16.92 9.91 -25.78
C LYS A 156 17.79 10.56 -24.70
N TYR A 157 18.02 9.92 -23.56
CA TYR A 157 18.87 10.52 -22.52
C TYR A 157 20.19 9.78 -22.42
N THR A 158 21.28 10.52 -22.62
CA THR A 158 22.64 10.09 -22.27
C THR A 158 22.80 10.31 -20.77
N THR A 159 23.42 9.39 -20.04
CA THR A 159 23.55 9.43 -18.56
C THR A 159 24.09 10.76 -18.00
N SER A 160 24.79 11.55 -18.82
CA SER A 160 25.32 12.87 -18.49
C SER A 160 24.28 14.00 -18.41
N GLU A 161 23.07 13.83 -18.95
CA GLU A 161 22.04 14.89 -19.01
C GLU A 161 20.98 14.79 -17.90
N LEU A 162 21.05 13.76 -17.03
CA LEU A 162 20.01 13.48 -16.02
C LEU A 162 20.28 14.08 -14.63
N VAL A 163 21.23 15.01 -14.49
CA VAL A 163 21.33 15.79 -13.26
C VAL A 163 20.26 16.90 -13.32
N GLU A 164 18.99 16.53 -13.15
CA GLU A 164 17.98 17.51 -12.77
C GLU A 164 18.39 18.04 -11.38
N GLU A 165 18.58 19.35 -11.28
CA GLU A 165 18.71 20.04 -9.99
C GLU A 165 17.54 19.61 -9.10
N THR A 166 17.83 18.96 -7.97
CA THR A 166 16.83 18.62 -6.97
C THR A 166 16.11 19.91 -6.59
N SER A 167 14.81 20.00 -6.86
CA SER A 167 14.09 21.24 -6.59
C SER A 167 14.16 21.55 -5.09
N ASP A 168 14.64 22.73 -4.72
CA ASP A 168 14.68 23.23 -3.33
C ASP A 168 13.28 23.51 -2.73
N ARG A 169 12.21 23.02 -3.37
CA ARG A 169 10.85 23.15 -2.84
C ARG A 169 10.70 22.28 -1.60
N ILE A 170 10.63 22.96 -0.46
CA ILE A 170 10.16 22.40 0.79
C ILE A 170 8.68 22.03 0.60
N ILE A 171 8.41 20.73 0.43
CA ILE A 171 7.07 20.17 0.51
C ILE A 171 6.74 20.04 2.00
N LEU A 172 5.60 20.58 2.44
CA LEU A 172 5.17 20.50 3.84
C LEU A 172 4.69 19.08 4.16
N ASP A 173 4.82 18.63 5.41
CA ASP A 173 4.42 17.26 5.82
C ASP A 173 2.95 16.93 5.52
N ASN A 174 2.05 17.91 5.65
CA ASN A 174 0.64 17.77 5.27
C ASN A 174 0.44 17.57 3.77
N ASP A 175 1.30 18.16 2.94
CA ASP A 175 1.29 17.95 1.50
C ASP A 175 1.87 16.58 1.15
N PHE A 176 2.86 16.08 1.90
CA PHE A 176 3.39 14.72 1.75
C PHE A 176 2.34 13.66 2.04
N GLU A 177 1.57 13.76 3.13
CA GLU A 177 0.53 12.78 3.43
C GLU A 177 -0.60 12.80 2.40
N ARG A 178 -1.00 13.99 1.93
CA ARG A 178 -1.96 14.11 0.82
C ARG A 178 -1.42 13.45 -0.45
N ILE A 179 -0.17 13.74 -0.82
CA ILE A 179 0.49 13.12 -1.98
C ILE A 179 0.54 11.60 -1.82
N ARG A 180 0.81 11.10 -0.61
CA ARG A 180 0.87 9.66 -0.32
C ARG A 180 -0.49 8.98 -0.42
N ILE A 181 -1.54 9.61 0.12
CA ILE A 181 -2.92 9.14 -0.01
C ILE A 181 -3.34 9.11 -1.48
N GLU A 182 -3.06 10.17 -2.24
CA GLU A 182 -3.34 10.23 -3.67
C GLU A 182 -2.56 9.15 -4.44
N GLN A 183 -1.27 8.96 -4.13
CA GLN A 183 -0.45 7.89 -4.73
C GLN A 183 -1.01 6.50 -4.43
N LYS A 184 -1.43 6.24 -3.19
CA LYS A 184 -2.08 4.98 -2.80
C LYS A 184 -3.41 4.79 -3.54
N TYR A 185 -4.21 5.85 -3.62
CA TYR A 185 -5.49 5.84 -4.34
C TYR A 185 -5.34 5.52 -5.83
N TYR A 186 -4.45 6.22 -6.54
CA TYR A 186 -4.19 5.96 -7.95
C TYR A 186 -3.44 4.64 -8.19
N GLY A 187 -2.65 4.18 -7.22
CA GLY A 187 -2.07 2.84 -7.19
C GLY A 187 -3.16 1.78 -7.25
N ASN A 188 -4.08 1.81 -6.28
CA ASN A 188 -5.21 0.87 -6.21
C ASN A 188 -6.07 0.88 -7.50
N ILE A 189 -6.38 2.07 -8.04
CA ILE A 189 -7.11 2.18 -9.32
C ILE A 189 -6.34 1.50 -10.44
N GLY A 190 -5.02 1.70 -10.51
CA GLY A 190 -4.18 1.06 -11.52
C GLY A 190 -4.25 -0.46 -11.43
N GLU A 191 -4.11 -1.02 -10.23
CA GLU A 191 -4.19 -2.47 -9.99
C GLU A 191 -5.55 -3.03 -10.46
N GLU A 192 -6.65 -2.36 -10.12
CA GLU A 192 -7.99 -2.77 -10.54
C GLU A 192 -8.16 -2.73 -12.07
N LEU A 193 -7.64 -1.68 -12.72
CA LEU A 193 -7.71 -1.54 -14.17
C LEU A 193 -6.89 -2.62 -14.90
N VAL A 194 -5.74 -3.00 -14.36
CA VAL A 194 -4.92 -4.10 -14.91
C VAL A 194 -5.64 -5.44 -14.78
N MET A 195 -6.26 -5.72 -13.63
CA MET A 195 -7.03 -6.95 -13.45
C MET A 195 -8.21 -7.03 -14.43
N LYS A 196 -8.98 -5.95 -14.57
CA LYS A 196 -10.06 -5.87 -15.57
C LYS A 196 -9.54 -6.09 -16.99
N TYR A 197 -8.41 -5.47 -17.34
CA TYR A 197 -7.76 -5.65 -18.64
C TYR A 197 -7.47 -7.13 -18.93
N TYR A 198 -6.89 -7.85 -17.97
CA TYR A 198 -6.58 -9.27 -18.13
C TYR A 198 -7.81 -10.16 -18.17
N THR A 199 -8.81 -9.89 -17.31
CA THR A 199 -10.11 -10.58 -17.37
C THR A 199 -10.73 -10.47 -18.76
N GLU A 200 -10.76 -9.26 -19.33
CA GLU A 200 -11.29 -9.05 -20.67
C GLU A 200 -10.47 -9.77 -21.73
N LYS A 201 -9.13 -9.75 -21.66
CA LYS A 201 -8.28 -10.47 -22.62
C LYS A 201 -8.46 -11.98 -22.56
N ILE A 202 -8.66 -12.55 -21.37
CA ILE A 202 -8.98 -13.98 -21.19
C ILE A 202 -10.33 -14.29 -21.85
N ILE A 203 -11.35 -13.48 -21.60
CA ILE A 203 -12.68 -13.65 -22.21
C ILE A 203 -12.61 -13.48 -23.73
N ASP A 204 -11.88 -12.48 -24.23
CA ASP A 204 -11.68 -12.26 -25.67
C ASP A 204 -11.00 -13.47 -26.34
N LYS A 205 -10.10 -14.15 -25.62
CA LYS A 205 -9.34 -15.30 -26.12
C LYS A 205 -10.10 -16.62 -26.07
N LEU A 206 -10.78 -16.89 -24.96
CA LEU A 206 -11.41 -18.18 -24.65
C LEU A 206 -12.94 -18.16 -24.71
N GLY A 207 -13.54 -16.98 -24.88
CA GLY A 207 -14.98 -16.74 -24.70
C GLY A 207 -15.39 -16.66 -23.21
N ASP A 208 -16.65 -16.30 -22.95
CA ASP A 208 -17.24 -16.34 -21.60
C ASP A 208 -17.61 -17.79 -21.21
N THR A 209 -16.58 -18.61 -21.04
CA THR A 209 -16.69 -20.05 -20.76
C THR A 209 -16.35 -20.37 -19.30
N VAL A 210 -16.65 -21.60 -18.87
CA VAL A 210 -16.25 -22.09 -17.53
C VAL A 210 -14.73 -22.12 -17.39
N GLU A 211 -14.02 -22.44 -18.47
CA GLU A 211 -12.55 -22.44 -18.52
C GLU A 211 -11.99 -21.03 -18.32
N ALA A 212 -12.53 -20.03 -19.03
CA ALA A 212 -12.15 -18.63 -18.83
C ALA A 212 -12.37 -18.17 -17.38
N LYS A 213 -13.49 -18.55 -16.76
CA LYS A 213 -13.80 -18.24 -15.36
C LYS A 213 -12.79 -18.87 -14.40
N ALA A 214 -12.39 -20.11 -14.63
CA ALA A 214 -11.37 -20.76 -13.81
C ALA A 214 -10.03 -20.00 -13.84
N PHE A 215 -9.60 -19.55 -15.02
CA PHE A 215 -8.39 -18.72 -15.14
C PHE A 215 -8.53 -17.37 -14.43
N ILE A 216 -9.69 -16.72 -14.56
CA ILE A 216 -9.99 -15.43 -13.92
C ILE A 216 -10.03 -15.55 -12.39
N ASP A 217 -10.67 -16.59 -11.86
CA ASP A 217 -10.80 -16.84 -10.42
C ASP A 217 -9.45 -17.11 -9.75
N GLU A 218 -8.46 -17.59 -10.52
CA GLU A 218 -7.08 -17.80 -10.08
C GLU A 218 -6.17 -16.56 -10.15
N MET A 219 -6.67 -15.44 -10.69
CA MET A 219 -5.93 -14.18 -10.69
C MET A 219 -5.93 -13.57 -9.28
N GLU A 220 -4.83 -12.94 -8.87
CA GLU A 220 -4.66 -12.44 -7.49
C GLU A 220 -4.22 -10.97 -7.44
N TYR A 221 -4.76 -10.23 -6.47
CA TYR A 221 -4.17 -8.98 -5.99
C TYR A 221 -3.19 -9.27 -4.86
N THR A 222 -1.89 -9.13 -5.12
CA THR A 222 -0.83 -9.34 -4.13
C THR A 222 -0.39 -8.07 -3.41
N GLY A 223 -0.86 -6.88 -3.83
CA GLY A 223 -0.60 -5.62 -3.14
C GLY A 223 -0.98 -5.63 -1.64
N LYS A 224 -1.94 -6.48 -1.24
CA LYS A 224 -2.38 -6.68 0.15
C LYS A 224 -1.53 -7.68 0.97
N THR A 225 -0.67 -8.47 0.32
CA THR A 225 0.28 -9.37 0.98
C THR A 225 1.70 -8.83 0.80
N HIS A 226 2.07 -7.88 1.67
CA HIS A 226 3.37 -7.23 1.66
C HIS A 226 4.52 -8.25 1.53
N GLY A 227 5.35 -8.12 0.47
CA GLY A 227 6.67 -8.75 0.42
C GLY A 227 7.04 -9.56 -0.82
N LYS A 228 6.17 -9.71 -1.83
CA LYS A 228 6.51 -10.51 -3.04
C LYS A 228 7.19 -9.72 -4.17
N GLY A 229 7.03 -8.40 -4.22
CA GLY A 229 7.65 -7.51 -5.23
C GLY A 229 6.88 -7.41 -6.55
N TYR A 230 5.57 -7.62 -6.51
CA TYR A 230 4.60 -7.41 -7.60
C TYR A 230 3.19 -7.23 -6.99
N ASP A 231 2.28 -6.60 -7.72
CA ASP A 231 0.94 -6.23 -7.25
C ASP A 231 -0.17 -7.15 -7.78
N VAL A 232 0.02 -7.72 -8.99
CA VAL A 232 -0.98 -8.54 -9.67
C VAL A 232 -0.35 -9.85 -10.16
N VAL A 233 -1.08 -10.96 -9.99
CA VAL A 233 -0.81 -12.24 -10.66
C VAL A 233 -1.91 -12.48 -11.68
N ALA A 234 -1.52 -12.63 -12.95
CA ALA A 234 -2.43 -12.92 -14.06
C ALA A 234 -1.90 -14.08 -14.90
N TRP A 235 -2.66 -14.49 -15.90
CA TRP A 235 -2.23 -15.49 -16.88
C TRP A 235 -1.65 -14.82 -18.12
N ASP A 236 -0.59 -15.42 -18.68
CA ASP A 236 -0.11 -15.07 -20.00
C ASP A 236 -1.17 -15.51 -21.02
N VAL A 237 -1.86 -14.53 -21.61
CA VAL A 237 -3.00 -14.71 -22.52
C VAL A 237 -2.62 -15.55 -23.74
N ASP A 238 -1.37 -15.43 -24.21
CA ASP A 238 -0.91 -16.20 -25.37
C ASP A 238 -0.63 -17.67 -25.01
N SER A 239 -0.37 -17.95 -23.74
CA SER A 239 -0.14 -19.31 -23.24
C SER A 239 -1.42 -20.09 -22.91
N LEU A 240 -2.57 -19.42 -22.83
CA LEU A 240 -3.84 -20.04 -22.40
C LEU A 240 -4.30 -21.19 -23.31
N SER A 241 -3.99 -21.11 -24.61
CA SER A 241 -4.35 -22.15 -25.59
C SER A 241 -3.29 -23.26 -25.72
N THR A 242 -2.31 -23.30 -24.82
CA THR A 242 -1.24 -24.31 -24.82
C THR A 242 -1.48 -25.35 -23.72
N ASP A 243 -0.82 -26.50 -23.83
CA ASP A 243 -0.89 -27.55 -22.79
C ASP A 243 -0.22 -27.14 -21.46
N SER A 244 0.45 -25.98 -21.44
CA SER A 244 1.15 -25.46 -20.25
C SER A 244 0.97 -23.94 -20.11
N PRO A 245 -0.25 -23.48 -19.76
CA PRO A 245 -0.50 -22.07 -19.47
C PRO A 245 0.43 -21.59 -18.35
N SER A 246 0.88 -20.34 -18.45
CA SER A 246 1.85 -19.78 -17.52
C SER A 246 1.33 -18.51 -16.88
N LYS A 247 1.66 -18.31 -15.60
CA LYS A 247 1.36 -17.07 -14.88
C LYS A 247 2.39 -16.00 -15.19
N ILE A 248 1.93 -14.76 -15.15
CA ILE A 248 2.75 -13.54 -15.19
C ILE A 248 2.52 -12.75 -13.91
N TYR A 249 3.53 -11.99 -13.54
CA TYR A 249 3.62 -11.27 -12.29
C TYR A 249 3.88 -9.80 -12.61
N ILE A 250 2.92 -8.95 -12.28
CA ILE A 250 2.86 -7.58 -12.77
C ILE A 250 3.04 -6.63 -11.59
N GLU A 251 4.08 -5.80 -11.66
CA GLU A 251 4.23 -4.62 -10.83
C GLU A 251 3.53 -3.44 -11.50
N VAL A 252 2.58 -2.80 -10.83
CA VAL A 252 1.72 -1.76 -11.42
C VAL A 252 2.22 -0.37 -11.04
N LYS A 253 2.51 0.46 -12.05
CA LYS A 253 2.97 1.84 -11.86
C LYS A 253 2.00 2.82 -12.49
N SER A 254 1.22 3.47 -11.63
CA SER A 254 0.17 4.43 -11.97
C SER A 254 0.66 5.88 -12.11
N SER A 255 0.04 6.67 -12.99
CA SER A 255 0.31 8.11 -13.10
C SER A 255 -0.88 8.91 -13.63
N LEU A 256 -1.00 10.16 -13.15
CA LEU A 256 -1.90 11.16 -13.73
C LEU A 256 -1.40 11.74 -15.06
N SER A 257 -0.11 11.58 -15.37
CA SER A 257 0.48 12.12 -16.60
C SER A 257 -0.19 11.54 -17.84
N LYS A 258 -0.40 12.39 -18.85
CA LYS A 258 -0.91 11.97 -20.17
C LYS A 258 0.17 11.31 -21.04
N LYS A 259 1.43 11.39 -20.63
CA LYS A 259 2.60 10.93 -21.40
C LYS A 259 3.06 9.55 -20.95
N SER A 260 3.28 8.66 -21.91
CA SER A 260 3.75 7.28 -21.70
C SER A 260 5.21 7.18 -21.27
N ASP A 261 6.03 8.21 -21.52
CA ASP A 261 7.47 8.25 -21.20
C ASP A 261 7.77 8.94 -19.86
N THR A 262 6.75 9.26 -19.08
CA THR A 262 6.92 9.80 -17.73
C THR A 262 7.76 8.83 -16.89
N PRO A 263 8.82 9.31 -16.21
CA PRO A 263 9.60 8.48 -15.30
C PRO A 263 8.74 7.86 -14.20
N PHE A 264 9.25 6.78 -13.60
CA PHE A 264 8.58 6.11 -12.50
C PHE A 264 9.57 5.48 -11.55
N TYR A 265 9.12 5.33 -10.31
CA TYR A 265 9.91 4.72 -9.25
C TYR A 265 9.62 3.23 -9.17
N ILE A 266 10.66 2.44 -9.01
CA ILE A 266 10.59 1.00 -8.77
C ILE A 266 11.54 0.67 -7.62
N SER A 267 11.07 -0.12 -6.66
CA SER A 267 11.88 -0.46 -5.49
C SER A 267 12.89 -1.55 -5.81
N ARG A 268 13.93 -1.66 -4.97
CA ARG A 268 14.92 -2.73 -5.08
C ARG A 268 14.27 -4.12 -4.97
N ASN A 269 13.27 -4.26 -4.11
CA ASN A 269 12.58 -5.55 -3.91
C ASN A 269 11.78 -5.96 -5.15
N GLU A 270 11.11 -5.01 -5.81
CA GLU A 270 10.40 -5.24 -7.08
C GLU A 270 11.36 -5.65 -8.19
N LEU A 271 12.48 -4.94 -8.32
CA LEU A 271 13.53 -5.30 -9.29
C LEU A 271 14.11 -6.69 -9.01
N MET A 272 14.37 -7.04 -7.75
CA MET A 272 14.83 -8.38 -7.37
C MET A 272 13.81 -9.47 -7.68
N ALA A 273 12.52 -9.20 -7.43
CA ALA A 273 11.45 -10.13 -7.79
C ALA A 273 11.42 -10.34 -9.31
N GLY A 274 11.52 -9.26 -10.09
CA GLY A 274 11.57 -9.35 -11.54
C GLY A 274 12.78 -10.13 -12.07
N MET A 275 13.97 -9.91 -11.50
CA MET A 275 15.17 -10.68 -11.86
C MET A 275 15.01 -12.18 -11.55
N LYS A 276 14.29 -12.53 -10.47
CA LYS A 276 14.02 -13.93 -10.10
C LYS A 276 12.98 -14.58 -11.02
N LEU A 277 11.97 -13.82 -11.44
CA LEU A 277 10.86 -14.31 -12.27
C LEU A 277 11.17 -14.27 -13.77
N GLY A 278 12.15 -13.47 -14.20
CA GLY A 278 12.60 -13.41 -15.57
C GLY A 278 11.47 -13.04 -16.54
N SER A 279 11.25 -13.88 -17.55
CA SER A 279 10.27 -13.65 -18.62
C SER A 279 8.81 -13.66 -18.16
N GLN A 280 8.53 -14.00 -16.90
CA GLN A 280 7.18 -13.91 -16.32
C GLN A 280 6.91 -12.57 -15.64
N PHE A 281 7.94 -11.75 -15.41
CA PHE A 281 7.76 -10.44 -14.77
C PHE A 281 7.36 -9.37 -15.77
N ARG A 282 6.42 -8.52 -15.39
CA ARG A 282 5.96 -7.38 -16.15
C ARG A 282 5.95 -6.13 -15.28
N ILE A 283 6.21 -4.98 -15.89
CA ILE A 283 5.88 -3.68 -15.31
C ILE A 283 4.69 -3.13 -16.09
N GLY A 284 3.52 -3.10 -15.46
CA GLY A 284 2.29 -2.56 -16.01
C GLY A 284 2.20 -1.05 -15.80
N ARG A 285 2.22 -0.28 -16.89
CA ARG A 285 2.16 1.19 -16.85
C ARG A 285 0.75 1.66 -17.10
N VAL A 286 0.05 2.07 -16.05
CA VAL A 286 -1.27 2.71 -16.15
C VAL A 286 -1.09 4.22 -16.04
N PHE A 287 -1.51 4.96 -17.05
CA PHE A 287 -1.35 6.41 -17.06
C PHE A 287 -2.57 7.11 -17.64
N ASN A 288 -2.57 8.44 -17.66
CA ASN A 288 -3.71 9.26 -18.04
C ASN A 288 -4.92 9.03 -17.09
N LEU A 289 -4.65 8.79 -15.80
CA LEU A 289 -5.68 8.58 -14.77
C LEU A 289 -6.48 9.85 -14.47
N GLY A 290 -6.09 11.03 -14.94
CA GLY A 290 -6.93 12.23 -14.86
C GLY A 290 -8.12 12.22 -15.85
N GLU A 291 -8.27 11.18 -16.67
CA GLU A 291 -9.24 11.12 -17.78
C GLU A 291 -10.04 9.81 -17.76
N LYS A 292 -11.26 9.84 -18.32
CA LYS A 292 -12.15 8.64 -18.41
C LYS A 292 -11.58 7.48 -19.20
N LYS A 293 -10.54 7.70 -20.00
CA LYS A 293 -9.89 6.67 -20.84
C LYS A 293 -8.42 6.57 -20.45
N PRO A 294 -8.10 5.82 -19.39
CA PRO A 294 -6.72 5.59 -18.99
C PRO A 294 -6.03 4.73 -20.05
N LYS A 295 -4.70 4.84 -20.10
CA LYS A 295 -3.88 4.12 -21.07
C LYS A 295 -3.01 3.11 -20.36
N TYR A 296 -2.77 1.99 -21.04
CA TYR A 296 -2.00 0.87 -20.51
C TYR A 296 -0.94 0.39 -21.51
N PHE A 297 0.26 0.07 -21.01
CA PHE A 297 1.24 -0.73 -21.73
C PHE A 297 2.10 -1.50 -20.74
N GLU A 298 2.80 -2.52 -21.24
CA GLU A 298 3.67 -3.37 -20.43
C GLU A 298 5.12 -3.30 -20.85
N LEU A 299 6.00 -3.47 -19.87
CA LEU A 299 7.41 -3.75 -20.08
C LEU A 299 7.72 -5.16 -19.60
N ALA A 300 8.44 -5.94 -20.41
CA ALA A 300 9.01 -7.24 -20.04
C ALA A 300 10.54 -7.10 -19.93
N PRO A 301 11.06 -6.49 -18.86
CA PRO A 301 12.47 -6.08 -18.76
C PRO A 301 13.45 -7.25 -18.71
N PHE A 302 13.04 -8.38 -18.13
CA PHE A 302 13.92 -9.52 -17.92
C PHE A 302 13.54 -10.66 -18.86
N LYS A 303 14.44 -11.03 -19.79
CA LYS A 303 14.21 -12.12 -20.75
C LYS A 303 14.47 -13.51 -20.17
N LYS A 304 15.16 -13.59 -19.03
CA LYS A 304 15.57 -14.83 -18.35
C LYS A 304 15.73 -14.57 -16.86
N VAL A 305 15.77 -15.64 -16.08
CA VAL A 305 16.08 -15.58 -14.64
C VAL A 305 17.54 -15.16 -14.43
N LEU A 306 17.77 -14.21 -13.53
CA LEU A 306 19.08 -13.58 -13.27
C LEU A 306 19.57 -13.76 -11.82
N PHE A 307 19.21 -14.88 -11.17
CA PHE A 307 19.61 -15.16 -9.79
C PHE A 307 21.15 -15.25 -9.63
N GLY A 308 21.69 -14.60 -8.59
CA GLY A 308 23.12 -14.62 -8.26
C GLY A 308 24.02 -13.71 -9.09
N ARG A 309 23.46 -12.89 -9.99
CA ARG A 309 24.18 -11.87 -10.77
C ARG A 309 24.35 -10.59 -9.94
N ASP A 310 25.29 -9.73 -10.35
CA ASP A 310 25.39 -8.39 -9.79
C ASP A 310 24.12 -7.58 -10.10
N PHE A 311 23.46 -7.10 -9.05
CA PHE A 311 22.18 -6.42 -9.15
C PHE A 311 22.29 -5.11 -9.95
N ASN A 312 23.32 -4.30 -9.68
CA ASN A 312 23.46 -2.98 -10.30
C ASN A 312 23.83 -3.11 -11.78
N GLU A 313 24.70 -4.07 -12.11
CA GLU A 313 25.08 -4.35 -13.50
C GLU A 313 23.87 -4.77 -14.34
N GLU A 314 23.03 -5.68 -13.84
CA GLU A 314 21.85 -6.14 -14.57
C GLU A 314 20.77 -5.08 -14.68
N VAL A 315 20.55 -4.27 -13.64
CA VAL A 315 19.61 -3.14 -13.69
C VAL A 315 20.05 -2.12 -14.73
N ASN A 316 21.33 -1.76 -14.76
CA ASN A 316 21.87 -0.76 -15.71
C ASN A 316 21.90 -1.24 -17.17
N LYS A 317 21.86 -2.55 -17.42
CA LYS A 317 21.68 -3.11 -18.78
C LYS A 317 20.27 -2.91 -19.33
N VAL A 318 19.29 -2.82 -18.43
CA VAL A 318 17.86 -2.83 -18.79
C VAL A 318 17.23 -1.46 -18.63
N PHE A 319 17.68 -0.67 -17.66
CA PHE A 319 17.13 0.62 -17.29
C PHE A 319 18.20 1.70 -17.26
N ILE A 320 17.81 2.90 -17.69
CA ILE A 320 18.52 4.13 -17.33
C ILE A 320 17.93 4.56 -15.99
N SER A 321 18.68 4.35 -14.90
CA SER A 321 18.18 4.51 -13.53
C SER A 321 19.09 5.37 -12.67
N GLN A 322 18.52 6.03 -11.66
CA GLN A 322 19.26 6.78 -10.65
C GLN A 322 18.87 6.30 -9.24
N PRO A 323 19.83 6.02 -8.35
CA PRO A 323 19.53 5.71 -6.96
C PRO A 323 19.10 6.99 -6.24
N ILE A 324 17.87 7.00 -5.74
CA ILE A 324 17.30 8.17 -5.04
C ILE A 324 17.41 8.09 -3.52
N ASN A 325 17.53 6.88 -2.95
CA ASN A 325 17.49 6.66 -1.51
C ASN A 325 18.57 5.68 -1.06
N TYR A 326 19.24 6.01 0.04
CA TYR A 326 20.23 5.16 0.71
C TYR A 326 19.80 4.89 2.14
N ARG A 327 19.95 3.64 2.59
CA ARG A 327 19.81 3.29 4.00
C ARG A 327 21.19 3.31 4.65
N ILE A 328 21.42 4.29 5.52
CA ILE A 328 22.62 4.35 6.36
C ILE A 328 22.32 3.58 7.65
N SER A 329 23.08 2.52 7.92
CA SER A 329 22.90 1.67 9.11
C SER A 329 23.98 1.89 10.18
N GLY A 330 24.87 2.84 9.96
CA GLY A 330 25.99 3.16 10.83
C GLY A 330 27.02 4.00 10.08
N PHE A 331 27.95 4.60 10.81
CA PHE A 331 29.11 5.26 10.23
C PHE A 331 30.33 4.35 10.38
N LYS A 332 31.22 4.31 9.39
CA LYS A 332 32.55 3.73 9.56
C LYS A 332 33.44 4.82 10.16
N GLY A 333 33.78 4.66 11.43
CA GLY A 333 34.84 5.39 12.13
C GLY A 333 35.95 4.43 12.49
#